data_AF-A0ABD2SCV1-F1
#
_entry.id   AF-A0ABD2SCV1-F1
#
_cell.length_a   1.000
_cell.length_b   1.000
_cell.length_c   1.000
_cell.angle_alpha   90.00
_cell.angle_beta   90.00
_cell.angle_gamma   90.00
#
_symmetry.space_group_name_H-M   'P 1'
#
loop_
_entity.id
_entity.type
_entity.pdbx_description
1 polymer ?
#
loop_
_entity_poly.entity_id
_entity_poly.type
_entity_poly.pdbx_seq_one_letter_code
_entity_poly.pdbx_strand_id
1 'polypeptide(L)'
;MEEIGQGLLKCGRPFLWVIRERQDRDKMEERLSSKDELEMQGKIVSWCSQVEALKHPSVGCFLTHCGWNSTLESIASRVPIVACPLWNDQVCNAKFIQDIWKNGVRLNASEGGVIE
;
A
#
# COMPACT_ATOMS: atom_id res chain seq x y z
N MET A 1 4.38 9.04 5.03
CA MET A 1 4.55 7.69 5.62
C MET A 1 3.99 7.65 7.01
N GLU A 2 4.27 8.65 7.84
CA GLU A 2 3.65 8.79 9.17
C GLU A 2 2.12 8.59 9.14
N GLU A 3 1.40 9.25 8.23
CA GLU A 3 -0.06 9.10 8.09
C GLU A 3 -0.49 7.67 7.73
N ILE A 4 0.27 6.98 6.86
CA ILE A 4 0.04 5.56 6.56
C ILE A 4 0.27 4.71 7.80
N GLY A 5 1.33 4.98 8.56
CA GLY A 5 1.62 4.30 9.82
C GLY A 5 0.48 4.47 10.83
N GLN A 6 0.05 5.71 11.06
CA GLN A 6 -1.09 6.00 11.94
C GLN A 6 -2.39 5.35 11.45
N GLY A 7 -2.62 5.34 10.13
CA GLY A 7 -3.75 4.64 9.53
C GLY A 7 -3.72 3.14 9.78
N LEU A 8 -2.55 2.50 9.65
CA LEU A 8 -2.37 1.08 9.94
C LEU A 8 -2.62 0.78 11.42
N LEU A 9 -2.06 1.58 12.34
CA LEU A 9 -2.29 1.43 13.79
C LEU A 9 -3.79 1.55 14.14
N LYS A 10 -4.47 2.59 13.63
CA LYS A 10 -5.90 2.81 13.85
C LYS A 10 -6.77 1.71 13.23
N CYS A 11 -6.35 1.14 12.11
CA CYS A 11 -7.05 0.05 11.44
C CYS A 11 -7.03 -1.25 12.29
N GLY A 12 -6.01 -1.45 13.13
CA GLY A 12 -5.91 -2.61 14.03
C GLY A 12 -5.82 -3.97 13.31
N ARG A 13 -5.51 -3.98 12.01
CA ARG A 13 -5.36 -5.20 11.19
C ARG A 13 -3.88 -5.54 10.98
N PRO A 14 -3.52 -6.84 10.89
CA PRO A 14 -2.18 -7.24 10.48
C PRO A 14 -1.84 -6.72 9.09
N PHE A 15 -0.58 -6.34 8.87
CA PHE A 15 -0.09 -5.86 7.59
C PHE A 15 1.33 -6.36 7.30
N LEU A 16 1.67 -6.36 6.01
CA LEU A 16 3.04 -6.44 5.52
C LEU A 16 3.34 -5.15 4.75
N TRP A 17 4.24 -4.33 5.28
CA TRP A 17 4.60 -3.04 4.68
C TRP A 17 6.03 -3.09 4.15
N VAL A 18 6.16 -3.00 2.83
CA VAL A 18 7.47 -2.94 2.16
C VAL A 18 7.93 -1.49 2.07
N ILE A 19 9.00 -1.13 2.79
CA ILE A 19 9.62 0.19 2.71
C ILE A 19 11.07 0.01 2.29
N ARG A 20 11.38 0.36 1.04
CA ARG A 20 12.74 0.26 0.51
C ARG A 20 13.66 1.26 1.20
N GLU A 21 14.77 0.76 1.73
CA GLU A 21 15.90 1.58 2.16
C GLU A 21 16.56 2.19 0.92
N ARG A 22 16.77 3.51 0.93
CA ARG A 22 17.59 4.18 -0.08
C ARG A 22 18.98 4.39 0.52
N GLN A 23 20.02 3.99 -0.21
CA GLN A 23 21.41 3.96 0.26
C GLN A 23 21.92 5.28 0.85
N ASP A 24 21.37 6.43 0.44
CA ASP A 24 22.07 7.71 0.64
C ASP A 24 21.36 8.73 1.54
N ARG A 25 20.13 8.51 2.02
CA ARG A 25 19.43 9.66 2.64
C ARG A 25 18.36 9.51 3.72
N ASP A 26 17.94 8.34 4.16
CA ASP A 26 16.91 8.32 5.22
C ASP A 26 16.97 7.04 6.05
N LYS A 27 17.25 7.16 7.35
CA LYS A 27 17.05 6.04 8.27
C LYS A 27 15.55 5.83 8.44
N MET A 28 15.09 4.58 8.51
CA MET A 28 13.67 4.26 8.70
C MET A 28 13.06 4.97 9.91
N GLU A 29 13.83 5.08 10.99
CA GLU A 29 13.47 5.76 12.25
C GLU A 29 13.16 7.25 12.05
N GLU A 30 13.76 7.91 11.07
CA GLU A 30 13.47 9.32 10.75
C GLU A 30 12.13 9.48 10.02
N ARG A 31 11.59 8.40 9.45
CA ARG A 31 10.38 8.45 8.61
C ARG A 31 9.12 7.88 9.29
N LEU A 32 9.27 7.22 10.44
CA LEU A 32 8.22 6.53 11.18
C LEU A 32 8.45 6.65 12.68
N SER A 33 7.72 7.55 13.33
CA SER A 33 7.86 7.78 14.78
C SER A 33 7.34 6.61 15.63
N SER A 34 6.34 5.89 15.12
CA SER A 34 5.66 4.76 15.80
C SER A 34 6.12 3.39 15.31
N LYS A 35 7.40 3.23 14.94
CA LYS A 35 7.93 1.98 14.36
C LYS A 35 7.70 0.76 15.27
N ASP A 36 8.01 0.88 16.57
CA ASP A 36 7.87 -0.23 17.51
C ASP A 36 6.41 -0.67 17.66
N GLU A 37 5.46 0.27 17.70
CA GLU A 37 4.03 -0.01 17.72
C GLU A 37 3.56 -0.71 16.46
N LEU A 38 4.05 -0.27 15.30
CA LEU A 38 3.75 -0.88 14.01
C LEU A 38 4.28 -2.32 13.93
N GLU A 39 5.47 -2.59 14.45
CA GLU A 39 6.07 -3.93 14.47
C GLU A 39 5.39 -4.88 15.47
N MET A 40 4.67 -4.37 16.47
CA MET A 40 3.79 -5.20 17.31
C MET A 40 2.53 -5.67 16.56
N GLN A 41 2.06 -4.91 15.57
CA GLN A 41 0.82 -5.21 14.82
C GLN A 41 1.07 -5.89 13.47
N GLY A 42 2.20 -5.63 12.83
CA GLY A 42 2.52 -6.10 11.48
C GLY A 42 4.00 -6.31 11.24
N LYS A 43 4.37 -6.46 9.98
CA LYS A 43 5.76 -6.64 9.53
C LYS A 43 6.17 -5.49 8.63
N ILE A 44 7.28 -4.83 8.95
CA ILE A 44 7.94 -3.87 8.06
C ILE A 44 9.19 -4.54 7.51
N VAL A 45 9.35 -4.56 6.18
CA VAL A 45 10.49 -5.19 5.51
C VAL A 45 11.01 -4.30 4.38
N SER A 46 12.29 -4.43 4.03
CA SER A 46 12.88 -3.69 2.91
C SER A 46 12.50 -4.27 1.54
N TRP A 47 12.18 -5.56 1.50
CA TRP A 47 11.78 -6.30 0.30
C TRP A 47 10.94 -7.52 0.66
N CYS A 48 10.05 -7.93 -0.26
CA CYS A 48 9.38 -9.22 -0.20
C CYS A 48 9.15 -9.78 -1.63
N SER A 49 8.91 -11.09 -1.73
CA SER A 49 8.37 -11.68 -2.96
C SER A 49 6.88 -11.30 -3.07
N GLN A 50 6.59 -10.18 -3.74
CA GLN A 50 5.24 -9.61 -3.81
C GLN A 50 4.21 -10.58 -4.37
N VAL A 51 4.55 -11.33 -5.43
CA VAL A 51 3.66 -12.32 -6.04
C VAL A 51 3.31 -13.43 -5.04
N GLU A 52 4.28 -13.93 -4.29
CA GLU A 52 4.03 -14.98 -3.30
C GLU A 52 3.26 -14.44 -2.09
N ALA A 53 3.51 -13.18 -1.69
CA ALA A 53 2.71 -12.52 -0.67
C ALA A 53 1.24 -12.37 -1.11
N LEU A 54 0.99 -11.87 -2.34
CA LEU A 54 -0.36 -11.67 -2.87
C LEU A 54 -1.13 -12.98 -3.06
N LYS A 55 -0.46 -14.09 -3.36
CA LYS A 55 -1.09 -15.41 -3.44
C LYS A 55 -1.47 -15.99 -2.07
N HIS A 56 -0.93 -15.45 -0.98
CA HIS A 56 -1.16 -16.01 0.34
C HIS A 56 -2.61 -15.74 0.80
N PRO A 57 -3.36 -16.75 1.26
CA PRO A 57 -4.79 -16.60 1.58
C PRO A 57 -5.09 -15.62 2.73
N SER A 58 -4.09 -15.28 3.56
CA SER A 58 -4.22 -14.27 4.60
C SER A 58 -4.27 -12.83 4.09
N VAL A 59 -3.94 -12.57 2.81
CA VAL A 59 -3.94 -11.21 2.25
C VAL A 59 -5.36 -10.83 1.81
N GLY A 60 -5.98 -9.91 2.55
CA GLY A 60 -7.34 -9.44 2.28
C GLY A 60 -7.43 -8.25 1.32
N CYS A 61 -6.38 -7.43 1.21
CA CYS A 61 -6.33 -6.31 0.27
C CYS A 61 -4.88 -5.88 0.00
N PHE A 62 -4.69 -5.11 -1.07
CA PHE A 62 -3.40 -4.59 -1.47
C PHE A 62 -3.45 -3.07 -1.67
N LEU A 63 -2.81 -2.33 -0.77
CA LEU A 63 -2.57 -0.90 -0.93
C LEU A 63 -1.40 -0.68 -1.91
N THR A 64 -1.66 -0.02 -3.04
CA THR A 64 -0.64 0.18 -4.07
C THR A 64 -0.76 1.54 -4.74
N HIS A 65 0.40 2.04 -5.17
CA HIS A 65 0.50 3.19 -6.07
C HIS A 65 0.00 2.93 -7.49
N CYS A 66 -0.56 1.76 -7.79
CA CYS A 66 -1.17 1.42 -9.08
C CYS A 66 -0.20 1.32 -10.26
N GLY A 67 1.08 1.02 -10.01
CA GLY A 67 2.02 0.65 -11.06
C GLY A 67 1.55 -0.60 -11.81
N TRP A 68 1.71 -0.62 -13.14
CA TRP A 68 1.08 -1.62 -14.02
C TRP A 68 1.35 -3.07 -13.63
N ASN A 69 2.61 -3.43 -13.35
CA ASN A 69 2.97 -4.80 -12.97
C ASN A 69 2.28 -5.24 -11.67
N SER A 70 2.32 -4.39 -10.63
CA SER A 70 1.70 -4.71 -9.35
C SER A 70 0.17 -4.80 -9.44
N THR A 71 -0.44 -4.00 -10.32
CA THR A 71 -1.87 -4.10 -10.64
C THR A 71 -2.20 -5.47 -11.25
N LEU A 72 -1.41 -5.92 -12.24
CA LEU A 72 -1.61 -7.23 -12.87
C LEU A 72 -1.40 -8.40 -11.90
N GLU A 73 -0.39 -8.33 -11.04
CA GLU A 73 -0.13 -9.34 -10.01
C GLU A 73 -1.29 -9.47 -9.02
N SER A 74 -1.87 -8.34 -8.60
CA SER A 74 -3.04 -8.32 -7.71
C SER A 74 -4.27 -8.93 -8.39
N ILE A 75 -4.51 -8.59 -9.67
CA ILE A 75 -5.61 -9.15 -10.46
C ILE A 75 -5.45 -10.67 -10.59
N ALA A 76 -4.26 -11.14 -10.97
CA ALA A 76 -3.97 -12.57 -11.11
C ALA A 76 -4.14 -13.34 -9.79
N SER A 77 -3.81 -12.69 -8.67
CA SER A 77 -3.94 -13.26 -7.32
C SER A 77 -5.34 -13.06 -6.70
N ARG A 78 -6.26 -12.37 -7.40
CA ARG A 78 -7.61 -12.04 -6.93
C ARG A 78 -7.64 -11.26 -5.60
N VAL A 79 -6.62 -10.42 -5.38
CA VAL A 79 -6.56 -9.56 -4.20
C VAL A 79 -7.17 -8.20 -4.54
N PRO A 80 -8.19 -7.72 -3.78
CA PRO A 80 -8.76 -6.39 -3.97
C PRO A 80 -7.75 -5.28 -3.75
N ILE A 81 -7.85 -4.20 -4.53
CA ILE A 81 -6.89 -3.10 -4.50
C ILE A 81 -7.43 -1.90 -3.71
N VAL A 82 -6.59 -1.33 -2.85
CA VAL A 82 -6.74 0.05 -2.37
C VAL A 82 -5.75 0.92 -3.17
N ALA A 83 -6.30 1.77 -4.02
CA ALA A 83 -5.57 2.48 -5.06
C ALA A 83 -5.11 3.85 -4.54
N CYS A 84 -3.80 4.06 -4.40
CA CYS A 84 -3.18 5.31 -3.95
C CYS A 84 -2.20 5.86 -5.02
N PRO A 85 -2.68 6.23 -6.22
CA PRO A 85 -1.82 6.60 -7.33
C PRO A 85 -0.98 7.84 -7.01
N LEU A 86 0.28 7.85 -7.45
CA LEU A 86 1.18 9.00 -7.22
C LEU A 86 1.26 9.91 -8.45
N TRP A 87 1.45 9.36 -9.65
CA TRP A 87 1.65 10.15 -10.88
C TRP A 87 1.51 9.33 -12.18
N ASN A 88 1.44 10.01 -13.32
CA ASN A 88 1.45 9.41 -14.68
C ASN A 88 0.34 8.37 -14.91
N ASP A 89 0.70 7.21 -15.47
CA ASP A 89 -0.18 6.11 -15.82
C ASP A 89 -0.92 5.53 -14.61
N GLN A 90 -0.38 5.69 -13.40
CA GLN A 90 -0.99 5.20 -12.16
C GLN A 90 -2.39 5.79 -11.93
N VAL A 91 -2.59 7.07 -12.30
CA VAL A 91 -3.90 7.72 -12.17
C VAL A 91 -4.92 7.07 -13.11
N CYS A 92 -4.50 6.71 -14.32
CA CYS A 92 -5.32 5.96 -15.26
C CYS A 92 -5.59 4.55 -14.73
N ASN A 93 -4.56 3.84 -14.27
CA ASN A 93 -4.70 2.50 -13.69
C ASN A 93 -5.69 2.49 -12.52
N ALA A 94 -5.60 3.47 -11.61
CA ALA A 94 -6.55 3.63 -10.49
C ALA A 94 -7.99 3.84 -10.97
N LYS A 95 -8.19 4.60 -12.06
CA LYS A 95 -9.51 4.77 -12.69
C LYS A 95 -10.05 3.44 -13.24
N PHE A 96 -9.21 2.64 -13.89
CA PHE A 96 -9.61 1.30 -14.35
C PHE A 96 -9.98 0.38 -13.19
N ILE A 97 -9.17 0.35 -12.13
CA ILE A 97 -9.39 -0.46 -10.92
C ILE A 97 -10.76 -0.15 -10.30
N GLN A 98 -11.08 1.13 -10.11
CA GLN A 98 -12.33 1.56 -9.48
C GLN A 98 -13.53 1.49 -10.42
N ASP A 99 -13.45 2.14 -11.58
CA ASP A 99 -14.64 2.46 -12.38
C ASP A 99 -14.97 1.36 -13.40
N ILE A 100 -13.95 0.64 -13.89
CA ILE A 100 -14.08 -0.31 -15.00
C ILE A 100 -14.08 -1.75 -14.50
N TRP A 101 -12.98 -2.19 -13.87
CA TRP A 101 -12.83 -3.56 -13.38
C TRP A 101 -13.53 -3.80 -12.05
N LYS A 102 -13.77 -2.73 -11.27
CA LYS A 102 -14.48 -2.76 -9.98
C LYS A 102 -13.87 -3.78 -9.00
N ASN A 103 -12.54 -3.90 -9.02
CA ASN A 103 -11.78 -4.80 -8.16
C ASN A 103 -10.99 -4.05 -7.08
N GLY A 104 -11.32 -2.78 -6.85
CA GLY A 104 -10.70 -1.96 -5.83
C GLY A 104 -11.37 -0.61 -5.66
N VAL A 105 -10.89 0.15 -4.68
CA VAL A 105 -11.33 1.52 -4.39
C VAL A 105 -10.16 2.48 -4.58
N ARG A 106 -10.42 3.68 -5.07
CA ARG A 106 -9.39 4.72 -5.18
C ARG A 106 -9.49 5.67 -4.00
N LEU A 107 -8.36 5.90 -3.33
CA LEU A 107 -8.25 6.89 -2.29
C LEU A 107 -8.42 8.30 -2.88
N ASN A 108 -9.24 9.12 -2.25
CA ASN A 108 -9.50 10.49 -2.68
C ASN A 108 -8.82 11.46 -1.71
N ALA A 109 -8.18 12.48 -2.25
CA ALA A 109 -7.76 13.61 -1.42
C ALA A 109 -8.99 14.48 -1.14
N SER A 110 -9.25 14.77 0.12
CA SER A 110 -10.18 15.83 0.51
C SER A 110 -9.60 17.21 0.15
N GLU A 111 -10.42 18.26 0.24
CA GLU A 111 -9.99 19.63 -0.11
C GLU A 111 -8.77 20.12 0.68
N GLY A 112 -8.45 19.49 1.82
CA GLY A 112 -7.25 19.77 2.62
C GLY A 112 -6.00 18.98 2.22
N GLY A 113 -6.04 18.16 1.17
CA GLY A 113 -4.94 17.29 0.77
C GLY A 113 -4.77 16.05 1.67
N VAL A 114 -5.67 15.85 2.64
CA VAL A 114 -5.75 14.66 3.47
C VAL A 114 -6.43 13.55 2.66
N ILE A 115 -5.83 12.37 2.67
CA ILE A 115 -6.38 11.22 1.96
C ILE A 115 -7.47 10.58 2.82
N GLU A 116 -8.70 10.53 2.31
CA GLU A 116 -9.89 9.92 2.93
C GLU A 116 -10.32 8.64 2.20
#